data_AF-A0A3F2U5Y6-F1
#
_entry.id   AF-A0A3F2U5Y6-F1
#
_cell.length_a   1.000
_cell.length_b   1.000
_cell.length_c   1.000
_cell.angle_alpha   90.00
_cell.angle_beta   90.00
_cell.angle_gamma   90.00
#
_symmetry.space_group_name_H-M   'P 1'
#
loop_
_entity.id
_entity.type
_entity.pdbx_description
1 polymer ?
#
loop_
_entity_poly.entity_id
_entity_poly.type
_entity_poly.pdbx_seq_one_letter_code
_entity_poly.pdbx_strand_id
1 'polypeptide(L)'
;MMDEKPFDKPVTLELGRIGHYRRIDSTREAAECLMTVWPLNRGARHRDAVETCLKVLGGHRSTEDARRALIEAAKESDVLAPESTRH
;
A
#
# COMPACT_ATOMS: atom_id res chain seq x y z
N MET A 1 9.84 8.96 18.72
CA MET A 1 10.32 9.11 17.33
C MET A 1 9.89 7.84 16.64
N MET A 2 8.85 7.91 15.81
CA MET A 2 8.22 6.72 15.22
C MET A 2 9.08 6.30 14.05
N ASP A 3 9.54 5.06 14.03
CA ASP A 3 10.43 4.51 13.00
C ASP A 3 9.78 4.62 11.62
N GLU A 4 10.13 5.68 10.89
CA GLU A 4 9.84 5.83 9.47
C GLU A 4 10.68 4.77 8.76
N LYS A 5 10.03 3.67 8.38
CA LYS A 5 10.59 2.63 7.53
C LYS A 5 10.21 2.93 6.08
N PRO A 6 11.04 3.71 5.35
CA PRO A 6 10.80 4.01 3.96
C PRO A 6 10.84 2.73 3.13
N PHE A 7 9.99 2.65 2.12
CA PHE A 7 10.11 1.62 1.10
C PHE A 7 11.29 1.94 0.20
N ASP A 8 12.08 0.91 -0.13
CA ASP A 8 13.13 1.04 -1.15
C ASP A 8 12.57 1.48 -2.51
N LYS A 9 11.33 1.04 -2.81
CA LYS A 9 10.59 1.43 -4.01
C LYS A 9 9.20 1.95 -3.64
N PRO A 10 8.91 3.22 -3.92
CA PRO A 10 7.60 3.78 -3.65
C PRO A 10 6.54 3.07 -4.49
N VAL A 11 5.35 2.90 -3.90
CA VAL A 11 4.22 2.22 -4.56
C VAL A 11 3.17 3.26 -4.89
N THR A 12 2.74 3.31 -6.14
CA THR A 12 1.65 4.19 -6.57
C THR A 12 0.35 3.41 -6.61
N LEU A 13 -0.65 3.88 -5.87
CA LEU A 13 -1.99 3.31 -5.84
C LEU A 13 -2.98 4.31 -6.41
N GLU A 14 -3.91 3.86 -7.25
CA GLU A 14 -5.01 4.68 -7.75
C GLU A 14 -6.22 4.51 -6.83
N LEU A 15 -6.37 5.38 -5.84
CA LEU A 15 -7.39 5.22 -4.80
C LEU A 15 -8.49 6.29 -4.91
N GLY A 16 -9.75 5.85 -4.89
CA GLY A 16 -10.93 6.71 -4.78
C GLY A 16 -11.64 7.02 -6.10
N ARG A 17 -10.92 7.43 -7.14
CA ARG A 17 -11.46 7.71 -8.48
C ARG A 17 -10.35 7.54 -9.52
N ILE A 18 -10.71 7.14 -10.75
CA ILE A 18 -9.81 7.09 -11.90
C ILE A 18 -9.02 8.41 -11.98
N GLY A 19 -7.67 8.32 -11.93
CA GLY A 19 -6.77 9.46 -11.95
C GLY A 19 -6.27 10.01 -10.59
N HIS A 20 -6.76 9.50 -9.46
CA HIS A 20 -6.22 9.85 -8.13
C HIS A 20 -5.10 8.89 -7.70
N TYR A 21 -3.89 9.19 -8.17
CA TYR A 21 -2.69 8.46 -7.79
C TYR A 21 -2.13 8.95 -6.45
N ARG A 22 -2.02 8.04 -5.48
CA ARG A 22 -1.27 8.26 -4.25
C ARG A 22 0.02 7.46 -4.29
N ARG A 23 1.13 8.17 -4.28
CA ARG A 23 2.45 7.59 -4.09
C ARG A 23 2.68 7.37 -2.60
N ILE A 24 3.04 6.14 -2.26
CA ILE A 24 3.38 5.70 -0.91
C ILE A 24 4.89 5.53 -0.88
N ASP A 25 5.57 6.40 -0.13
CA ASP A 25 7.02 6.31 0.08
C ASP A 25 7.37 5.42 1.28
N SER A 26 6.50 5.36 2.29
CA SER A 26 6.83 4.76 3.58
C SER A 26 5.78 3.77 4.07
N THR A 27 6.21 2.79 4.89
CA THR A 27 5.31 1.77 5.46
C THR A 27 4.18 2.39 6.26
N ARG A 28 4.49 3.45 7.01
CA ARG A 28 3.49 4.24 7.75
C ARG A 28 2.45 4.83 6.80
N GLU A 29 2.92 5.47 5.74
CA GLU A 29 2.06 6.08 4.73
C GLU A 29 1.18 5.03 4.05
N ALA A 30 1.70 3.82 3.85
CA ALA A 30 0.92 2.65 3.37
C ALA A 30 -0.22 2.29 4.33
N ALA A 31 0.10 2.14 5.62
CA ALA A 31 -0.87 1.80 6.65
C ALA A 31 -1.94 2.89 6.78
N GLU A 32 -1.55 4.15 6.82
CA GLU A 32 -2.50 5.27 6.88
C GLU A 32 -3.36 5.30 5.62
N CYS A 33 -2.81 5.08 4.43
CA CYS A 33 -3.57 5.08 3.18
C CYS A 33 -4.56 3.91 3.12
N LEU A 34 -4.14 2.70 3.56
CA LEU A 34 -5.03 1.55 3.71
C LEU A 34 -6.17 1.86 4.68
N MET A 35 -5.90 2.49 5.83
CA MET A 35 -6.93 2.77 6.83
C MET A 35 -7.88 3.90 6.41
N THR A 36 -7.35 5.01 5.89
CA THR A 36 -8.09 6.27 5.69
C THR A 36 -8.72 6.40 4.30
N VAL A 37 -8.02 5.97 3.25
CA VAL A 37 -8.39 6.28 1.87
C VAL A 37 -9.06 5.10 1.17
N TRP A 38 -8.84 3.85 1.60
CA TRP A 38 -9.33 2.65 0.93
C TRP A 38 -10.87 2.56 0.90
N PRO A 39 -11.54 2.81 -0.25
CA PRO A 39 -12.98 3.03 -0.26
C PRO A 39 -13.81 1.82 -0.72
N LEU A 40 -13.23 0.78 -1.34
CA LEU A 40 -14.03 -0.12 -2.19
C LEU A 40 -14.01 -1.62 -1.87
N ASN A 41 -12.92 -2.20 -1.37
CA ASN A 41 -12.92 -3.64 -1.08
C ASN A 41 -12.02 -3.98 0.10
N ARG A 42 -12.57 -4.01 1.32
CA ARG A 42 -11.86 -4.52 2.50
C ARG A 42 -11.94 -6.05 2.54
N GLY A 43 -11.39 -6.67 1.51
CA GLY A 43 -11.27 -8.12 1.37
C GLY A 43 -10.19 -8.72 2.28
N ALA A 44 -9.90 -10.01 2.08
CA ALA A 44 -8.86 -10.71 2.83
C ALA A 44 -7.48 -10.08 2.59
N ARG A 45 -7.18 -9.65 1.35
CA ARG A 45 -5.88 -9.03 1.02
C ARG A 45 -5.68 -7.67 1.66
N HIS A 46 -6.76 -6.91 1.86
CA HIS A 46 -6.67 -5.63 2.57
C HIS A 46 -6.20 -5.83 4.02
N ARG A 47 -6.77 -6.81 4.74
CA ARG A 47 -6.35 -7.12 6.12
C ARG A 47 -4.92 -7.64 6.16
N ASP A 48 -4.55 -8.49 5.21
CA ASP A 48 -3.18 -9.00 5.08
C ASP A 48 -2.15 -7.86 4.86
N ALA A 49 -2.49 -6.89 4.01
CA ALA A 49 -1.65 -5.71 3.79
C ALA A 49 -1.51 -4.84 5.05
N VAL A 50 -2.60 -4.61 5.78
CA VAL A 50 -2.56 -3.86 7.05
C VAL A 50 -1.73 -4.59 8.10
N GLU A 51 -1.96 -5.90 8.28
CA GLU A 51 -1.21 -6.72 9.23
C GLU A 51 0.28 -6.74 8.89
N THR A 52 0.62 -6.88 7.60
CA THR A 52 2.00 -6.85 7.14
C THR A 52 2.64 -5.48 7.40
N CYS A 53 1.94 -4.38 7.14
CA CYS A 53 2.44 -3.03 7.47
C CYS A 53 2.72 -2.88 8.97
N LEU A 54 1.83 -3.39 9.83
CA LEU A 54 2.04 -3.38 11.29
C LEU A 54 3.25 -4.21 11.72
N LYS A 55 3.43 -5.40 11.14
CA LYS A 55 4.61 -6.25 11.40
C LYS A 55 5.91 -5.57 10.95
N VAL A 56 5.90 -4.88 9.81
CA VAL A 56 7.06 -4.11 9.33
C VAL A 56 7.37 -2.96 10.27
N LEU A 57 6.36 -2.19 10.70
CA LEU A 57 6.54 -1.12 11.69
C LEU A 57 7.17 -1.67 12.98
N GLY A 58 6.68 -2.81 13.48
CA GLY A 58 7.26 -3.52 14.64
C GLY A 58 8.65 -4.14 14.41
N GLY A 59 9.19 -4.11 13.19
CA GLY A 59 10.51 -4.68 12.87
C GLY A 59 10.53 -6.20 12.70
N HIS A 60 9.36 -6.83 12.62
CA HIS A 60 9.22 -8.26 12.38
C HIS A 60 9.31 -8.65 10.89
N ARG A 61 9.15 -7.68 9.97
CA ARG A 61 9.18 -7.89 8.52
C ARG A 61 9.91 -6.75 7.81
N SER A 62 10.34 -7.02 6.57
CA SER A 62 10.97 -6.04 5.68
C SER A 62 9.91 -5.21 4.95
N THR A 63 10.27 -3.96 4.60
CA THR A 63 9.42 -3.05 3.82
C THR A 63 9.05 -3.64 2.46
N GLU A 64 9.90 -4.49 1.87
CA GLU A 64 9.58 -5.24 0.65
C GLU A 64 8.34 -6.14 0.78
N ASP A 65 8.14 -6.74 1.95
CA ASP A 65 7.00 -7.63 2.21
C ASP A 65 5.70 -6.84 2.30
N ALA A 66 5.71 -5.71 3.01
CA ALA A 66 4.59 -4.78 3.05
C ALA A 66 4.25 -4.23 1.67
N ARG A 67 5.27 -3.91 0.85
CA ARG A 67 5.07 -3.51 -0.54
C ARG A 67 4.37 -4.61 -1.36
N ARG A 68 4.80 -5.87 -1.24
CA ARG A 68 4.16 -6.99 -1.96
C ARG A 68 2.71 -7.18 -1.52
N ALA A 69 2.44 -7.18 -0.22
CA ALA A 69 1.08 -7.30 0.30
C ALA A 69 0.18 -6.13 -0.15
N LEU A 70 0.73 -4.92 -0.21
CA LEU A 70 0.04 -3.74 -0.73
C LEU A 70 -0.31 -3.88 -2.22
N ILE A 71 0.62 -4.36 -3.05
CA ILE A 71 0.39 -4.61 -4.49
C ILE A 71 -0.69 -5.68 -4.68
N GLU A 72 -0.65 -6.77 -3.91
CA GLU A 72 -1.66 -7.83 -3.98
C GLU A 72 -3.04 -7.31 -3.58
N ALA A 73 -3.12 -6.50 -2.51
CA ALA A 73 -4.37 -5.84 -2.12
C ALA A 73 -4.87 -4.87 -3.20
N ALA A 74 -3.96 -4.16 -3.85
CA ALA A 74 -4.27 -3.23 -4.93
C ALA A 74 -4.78 -3.95 -6.17
N LYS A 75 -4.19 -5.09 -6.54
CA LYS A 75 -4.68 -5.97 -7.61
C LYS A 75 -6.07 -6.52 -7.31
N GLU A 76 -6.31 -6.98 -6.08
CA GLU A 76 -7.62 -7.53 -5.69
C GLU A 76 -8.74 -6.48 -5.72
N SER A 77 -8.39 -5.20 -5.51
CA SER A 77 -9.35 -4.10 -5.56
C SER A 77 -9.39 -3.36 -6.90
N ASP A 78 -8.59 -3.81 -7.89
CA ASP A 78 -8.40 -3.14 -9.19
C ASP A 78 -7.98 -1.66 -9.06
N VAL A 79 -7.28 -1.32 -7.96
CA VAL A 79 -6.77 0.02 -7.65
C VAL A 79 -5.25 0.12 -7.85
N LEU A 80 -4.62 -0.95 -8.36
CA LEU A 80 -3.22 -0.90 -8.72
C LEU A 80 -3.08 -0.02 -9.95
N ALA A 81 -2.48 1.17 -9.77
CA ALA A 81 -2.19 2.05 -10.87
C ALA A 81 -1.32 1.28 -11.90
N PRO A 82 -1.72 1.18 -13.17
CA PRO A 82 -0.83 0.67 -14.19
C PRO A 82 0.38 1.59 -14.23
N GLU A 83 1.56 1.01 -14.00
CA GLU A 83 2.83 1.62 -14.41
C GLU A 83 2.64 2.12 -15.84
N SER A 84 2.64 3.44 -16.01
CA SER A 84 2.04 4.09 -17.17
C SER A 84 2.59 3.54 -18.49
N THR A 85 1.81 2.71 -19.19
CA THR A 85 1.86 2.61 -20.65
C THR A 85 1.22 3.88 -21.19
N ARG A 86 2.03 4.94 -21.28
CA ARG A 86 1.67 6.13 -22.03
C ARG A 86 1.79 5.77 -23.52
N HIS A 87 0.67 5.96 -24.24
CA HIS A 87 0.51 5.85 -25.69
C HIS A 87 1.63 6.54 -26.49
#